data_AF-A0A444ISH4-F1
#
_entry.id   AF-A0A444ISH4-F1
#
_cell.length_a   1.000
_cell.length_b   1.000
_cell.length_c   1.000
_cell.angle_alpha   90.00
_cell.angle_beta   90.00
_cell.angle_gamma   90.00
#
_symmetry.space_group_name_H-M   'P 1'
#
loop_
_entity.id
_entity.type
_entity.pdbx_description
1 polymer ?
#
loop_
_entity_poly.entity_id
_entity_poly.type
_entity_poly.pdbx_seq_one_letter_code
_entity_poly.pdbx_strand_id
1 'polypeptide(L)'
;MEYSDKVSEGKASLRASCDGLLKIEKEALYRFNLLGEIMCSTLHTNTPVKKGEQVAATRLIPLVGERSLIEEAVIIAESVESAELGESVEKIVRVLPLKKVKAGLVVTGSEVYYGRIEDKFEAVLRGKMAELGSEVVRVGFAPDDASRIAEEIRLCLEAGADLIITSGGMSVDPDDVTRTGIRKAGAVDTVYGTPVLPGAMFLVGRIGEVPVFGLPACGMFHKITVFDLILPRILTNEPSGVSNLPLWGTEVFVAIANIASIRSVISENNPK
;
A
#
# COMPACT_ATOMS: atom_id res chain seq x y z
N MET A 1 11.68 12.66 10.92
CA MET A 1 12.23 13.58 9.90
C MET A 1 13.49 14.20 10.46
N GLU A 2 14.49 14.41 9.60
CA GLU A 2 15.67 15.23 9.89
C GLU A 2 15.56 16.55 9.11
N TYR A 3 15.93 17.65 9.75
CA TYR A 3 15.98 18.98 9.14
C TYR A 3 17.41 19.29 8.70
N SER A 4 17.56 19.93 7.54
CA SER A 4 18.86 20.47 7.13
C SER A 4 19.10 21.81 7.83
N ASP A 5 20.03 21.85 8.81
CA ASP A 5 20.42 23.07 9.54
C ASP A 5 20.90 24.22 8.63
N LYS A 6 21.23 23.93 7.37
CA LYS A 6 21.55 24.94 6.35
C LYS A 6 20.27 25.39 5.64
N VAL A 7 19.69 26.48 6.10
CA VAL A 7 18.77 27.28 5.27
C VAL A 7 19.60 27.94 4.17
N SER A 8 19.28 27.66 2.90
CA SER A 8 19.89 28.33 1.75
C SER A 8 18.79 29.01 0.94
N GLU A 9 18.92 30.31 0.69
CA GLU A 9 17.96 31.09 -0.13
C GLU A 9 16.50 31.05 0.38
N GLY A 10 16.30 31.05 1.71
CA GLY A 10 14.97 31.00 2.32
C GLY A 10 14.26 29.65 2.18
N LYS A 11 14.97 28.61 1.70
CA LYS A 11 14.47 27.24 1.58
C LYS A 11 14.97 26.36 2.73
N ALA A 12 14.04 25.59 3.27
CA ALA A 12 14.23 24.58 4.29
C ALA A 12 13.85 23.20 3.71
N SER A 13 14.82 22.28 3.61
CA SER A 13 14.56 20.91 3.13
C SER A 13 14.34 19.93 4.29
N LEU A 14 13.34 19.06 4.15
CA LEU A 14 13.02 17.98 5.07
C LEU A 14 13.45 16.64 4.47
N ARG A 15 14.19 15.86 5.25
CA ARG A 15 14.68 14.54 4.85
C ARG A 15 14.10 13.43 5.72
N ALA A 16 13.88 12.26 5.12
CA ALA A 16 13.47 11.07 5.85
C ALA A 16 14.56 10.69 6.87
N SER A 17 14.17 10.51 8.14
CA SER A 17 15.09 10.11 9.22
C SER A 17 15.32 8.60 9.29
N CYS A 18 14.45 7.82 8.63
CA CYS A 18 14.47 6.38 8.55
C CYS A 18 13.88 5.93 7.22
N ASP A 19 14.14 4.68 6.84
CA ASP A 19 13.35 4.01 5.82
C ASP A 19 11.91 3.86 6.31
N GLY A 20 10.94 4.11 5.43
CA GLY A 20 9.54 4.07 5.85
C GLY A 20 8.54 4.48 4.78
N LEU A 21 7.29 4.61 5.20
CA LEU A 21 6.19 5.13 4.39
C LEU A 21 5.97 6.61 4.71
N LEU A 22 6.05 7.48 3.71
CA LEU A 22 5.72 8.90 3.85
C LEU A 22 4.22 9.07 4.09
N LYS A 23 3.85 9.85 5.10
CA LYS A 23 2.48 10.26 5.41
C LYS A 23 2.39 11.77 5.42
N ILE A 24 1.41 12.29 4.69
CA ILE A 24 1.14 13.73 4.58
C ILE A 24 -0.28 14.01 5.06
N GLU A 25 -0.44 14.94 5.98
CA GLU A 25 -1.73 15.51 6.33
C GLU A 25 -2.16 16.53 5.28
N LYS A 26 -2.97 16.05 4.33
CA LYS A 26 -3.34 16.79 3.12
C LYS A 26 -4.04 18.10 3.43
N GLU A 27 -4.97 18.11 4.39
CA GLU A 27 -5.75 19.30 4.75
C GLU A 27 -4.87 20.37 5.41
N ALA A 28 -3.99 19.97 6.32
CA ALA A 28 -3.05 20.90 6.94
C ALA A 28 -2.05 21.45 5.91
N LEU A 29 -1.53 20.61 5.01
CA LEU A 29 -0.66 21.04 3.92
C LEU A 29 -1.37 22.01 2.97
N TYR A 30 -2.64 21.77 2.68
CA TYR A 30 -3.47 22.64 1.85
C TYR A 30 -3.67 24.01 2.49
N ARG A 31 -4.13 24.06 3.75
CA ARG A 31 -4.26 25.31 4.51
C ARG A 31 -2.95 26.08 4.64
N PHE A 32 -1.84 25.37 4.89
CA PHE A 32 -0.50 25.96 4.96
C PHE A 32 -0.12 26.66 3.65
N ASN A 33 -0.40 26.03 2.51
CA ASN A 33 -0.12 26.60 1.19
C ASN A 33 -1.10 27.70 0.75
N LEU A 34 -2.30 27.78 1.34
CA LEU A 34 -3.28 28.85 1.05
C LEU A 34 -2.86 30.22 1.60
N LEU A 35 -1.87 30.27 2.51
CA LEU A 35 -1.32 31.53 3.01
C LEU A 35 -0.57 32.34 1.92
N GLY A 36 -0.23 31.72 0.79
CA GLY A 36 0.21 32.40 -0.43
C GLY A 36 1.67 32.82 -0.47
N GLU A 37 2.22 33.41 0.60
CA GLU A 37 3.64 33.81 0.65
C GLU A 37 4.56 32.70 1.17
N ILE A 38 4.01 31.73 1.88
CA ILE A 38 4.71 30.56 2.39
C ILE A 38 4.23 29.34 1.61
N MET A 39 5.17 28.49 1.22
CA MET A 39 4.88 27.23 0.56
C MET A 39 5.52 26.06 1.30
N CYS A 40 4.88 24.89 1.21
CA CYS A 40 5.44 23.58 1.50
C CYS A 40 5.10 22.62 0.35
N SER A 41 6.12 22.04 -0.27
CA SER A 41 5.98 21.01 -1.29
C SER A 41 6.46 19.67 -0.73
N THR A 42 5.77 18.59 -1.09
CA THR A 42 6.07 17.24 -0.58
C THR A 42 6.05 16.23 -1.72
N LEU A 43 6.70 15.08 -1.54
CA LEU A 43 6.34 13.87 -2.29
C LEU A 43 4.89 13.47 -1.95
N HIS A 44 4.29 12.61 -2.77
CA HIS A 44 2.93 12.14 -2.52
C HIS A 44 2.86 11.33 -1.22
N THR A 45 1.75 11.45 -0.48
CA THR A 45 1.48 10.56 0.66
C THR A 45 1.49 9.10 0.23
N ASN A 46 1.81 8.20 1.14
CA ASN A 46 2.00 6.76 0.92
C ASN A 46 3.14 6.41 -0.05
N THR A 47 4.12 7.29 -0.23
CA THR A 47 5.35 6.99 -0.98
C THR A 47 6.36 6.29 -0.06
N PRO A 48 6.87 5.09 -0.41
CA PRO A 48 8.01 4.51 0.29
C PRO A 48 9.26 5.37 0.09
N VAL A 49 9.99 5.67 1.18
CA VAL A 49 11.16 6.55 1.16
C VAL A 49 12.33 5.92 1.91
N LYS A 50 13.55 6.27 1.52
CA LYS A 50 14.79 5.84 2.18
C LYS A 50 15.35 6.91 3.11
N LYS A 51 16.05 6.50 4.17
CA LYS A 51 16.74 7.46 5.06
C LYS A 51 17.63 8.42 4.25
N GLY A 52 17.52 9.71 4.54
CA GLY A 52 18.27 10.79 3.90
C GLY A 52 17.61 11.34 2.62
N GLU A 53 16.59 10.66 2.08
CA GLU A 53 15.83 11.14 0.93
C GLU A 53 15.08 12.43 1.26
N GLN A 54 15.09 13.41 0.35
CA GLN A 54 14.34 14.64 0.55
C GLN A 54 12.86 14.39 0.24
N VAL A 55 12.01 14.53 1.25
CA VAL A 55 10.58 14.20 1.15
C VAL A 55 9.69 15.44 1.09
N ALA A 56 10.19 16.57 1.56
CA ALA A 56 9.49 17.84 1.51
C ALA A 56 10.47 19.02 1.53
N ALA A 57 10.00 20.19 1.14
CA ALA A 57 10.69 21.45 1.32
C ALA A 57 9.69 22.57 1.59
N THR A 58 10.04 23.49 2.49
CA THR A 58 9.27 24.72 2.75
C THR A 58 10.11 25.94 2.43
N ARG A 59 9.45 27.03 2.04
CA ARG A 59 10.10 28.29 1.68
C ARG A 59 9.15 29.47 1.86
N LEU A 60 9.70 30.60 2.29
CA LEU A 60 9.10 31.92 2.06
C LEU A 60 9.42 32.35 0.62
N ILE A 61 8.38 32.53 -0.20
CA ILE A 61 8.51 32.88 -1.62
C ILE A 61 9.15 34.26 -1.79
N PRO A 62 8.63 35.33 -1.15
CA PRO A 62 9.32 36.62 -1.16
C PRO A 62 10.56 36.61 -0.24
N LEU A 63 11.43 37.61 -0.42
CA LEU A 63 12.63 37.77 0.42
C LEU A 63 12.27 38.08 1.88
N VAL A 64 11.16 38.77 2.09
CA VAL A 64 10.60 39.18 3.38
C VAL A 64 9.09 38.98 3.33
N GLY A 65 8.48 38.64 4.46
CA GLY A 65 7.05 38.41 4.58
C GLY A 65 6.54 38.92 5.91
N GLU A 66 5.23 39.04 6.03
CA GLU A 66 4.60 39.51 7.27
C GLU A 66 4.75 38.49 8.39
N ARG A 67 5.09 38.98 9.59
CA ARG A 67 5.29 38.13 10.77
C ARG A 67 4.03 37.36 11.17
N SER A 68 2.86 38.00 11.08
CA SER A 68 1.55 37.40 11.33
C SER A 68 1.30 36.17 10.47
N LEU A 69 1.66 36.23 9.18
CA LEU A 69 1.51 35.12 8.23
C LEU A 69 2.43 33.95 8.58
N ILE A 70 3.67 34.23 8.99
CA ILE A 70 4.61 33.20 9.48
C ILE A 70 4.09 32.54 10.76
N GLU A 71 3.58 33.33 11.70
CA GLU A 71 3.00 32.82 12.95
C GLU A 71 1.78 31.94 12.67
N GLU A 72 0.91 32.34 11.73
CA GLU A 72 -0.23 31.52 11.29
C GLU A 72 0.22 30.20 10.64
N ALA A 73 1.26 30.23 9.79
CA ALA A 73 1.82 29.02 9.18
C ALA A 73 2.38 28.05 10.22
N VAL A 74 3.03 28.56 11.27
CA VAL A 74 3.51 27.76 12.41
C VAL A 74 2.33 27.15 13.15
N ILE A 75 1.29 27.94 13.44
CA ILE A 75 0.08 27.43 14.10
C ILE A 75 -0.53 26.29 13.28
N ILE A 76 -0.70 26.43 11.96
CA ILE A 76 -1.26 25.37 11.10
C ILE A 76 -0.39 24.10 11.15
N ALA A 77 0.94 24.27 11.17
CA ALA A 77 1.89 23.16 11.21
C ALA A 77 1.90 22.43 12.57
N GLU A 78 1.59 23.14 13.65
CA GLU A 78 1.53 22.61 15.03
C GLU A 78 0.13 22.10 15.40
N SER A 79 -0.94 22.69 14.86
CA SER A 79 -2.34 22.40 15.19
C SER A 79 -2.92 21.28 14.32
N VAL A 80 -2.13 20.26 14.05
CA VAL A 80 -2.57 19.13 13.21
C VAL A 80 -3.32 18.14 14.09
N GLU A 81 -4.57 17.85 13.73
CA GLU A 81 -5.35 16.76 14.30
C GLU A 81 -5.72 15.85 13.15
N SER A 82 -5.23 14.61 13.14
CA SER A 82 -5.59 13.65 12.10
C SER A 82 -6.82 12.87 12.53
N ALA A 83 -7.89 13.00 11.77
CA ALA A 83 -9.10 12.21 11.96
C ALA A 83 -8.91 10.71 11.65
N GLU A 84 -7.88 10.35 10.87
CA GLU A 84 -7.67 8.98 10.38
C GLU A 84 -7.00 8.04 11.39
N LEU A 85 -6.31 8.58 12.40
CA LEU A 85 -5.45 7.81 13.31
C LEU A 85 -5.96 7.71 14.76
N GLY A 86 -7.04 8.42 15.12
CA GLY A 86 -7.60 8.38 16.49
C GLY A 86 -6.67 8.92 17.59
N GLU A 87 -5.48 9.41 17.22
CA GLU A 87 -4.48 10.04 18.09
C GLU A 87 -4.14 11.43 17.53
N SER A 88 -3.87 12.40 18.41
CA SER A 88 -3.40 13.74 18.03
C SER A 88 -2.10 13.62 17.25
N VAL A 89 -2.12 14.05 16.00
CA VAL A 89 -0.98 13.96 15.10
C VAL A 89 -0.19 15.24 15.13
N GLU A 90 1.03 15.23 15.65
CA GLU A 90 1.77 16.47 15.86
C GLU A 90 2.35 17.14 14.59
N LYS A 91 2.29 16.51 13.38
CA LYS A 91 3.09 16.97 12.21
C LYS A 91 2.43 16.74 10.85
N ILE A 92 2.53 17.75 9.97
CA ILE A 92 2.07 17.68 8.56
C ILE A 92 2.77 16.57 7.77
N VAL A 93 4.09 16.39 7.94
CA VAL A 93 4.92 15.47 7.16
C VAL A 93 5.59 14.45 8.09
N ARG A 94 5.33 13.16 7.89
CA ARG A 94 5.81 12.06 8.76
C ARG A 94 6.34 10.89 7.93
N VAL A 95 7.31 10.15 8.47
CA VAL A 95 7.72 8.85 7.91
C VAL A 95 7.41 7.81 8.95
N LEU A 96 6.57 6.84 8.59
CA LEU A 96 6.26 5.69 9.42
C LEU A 96 7.24 4.56 9.12
N PRO A 97 8.01 4.06 10.10
CA PRO A 97 8.86 2.90 9.90
C PRO A 97 8.06 1.69 9.44
N LEU A 98 8.63 0.90 8.53
CA LEU A 98 8.04 -0.38 8.13
C LEU A 98 8.43 -1.48 9.12
N LYS A 99 7.45 -2.25 9.57
CA LYS A 99 7.62 -3.53 10.25
C LYS A 99 8.18 -4.54 9.26
N LYS A 100 9.23 -5.24 9.69
CA LYS A 100 9.75 -6.40 8.98
C LYS A 100 8.84 -7.59 9.29
N VAL A 101 8.33 -8.25 8.24
CA VAL A 101 7.41 -9.38 8.39
C VAL A 101 7.96 -10.64 7.74
N LYS A 102 7.49 -11.78 8.25
CA LYS A 102 7.68 -13.08 7.63
C LYS A 102 6.48 -13.41 6.76
N ALA A 103 6.68 -13.49 5.45
CA ALA A 103 5.63 -13.84 4.51
C ALA A 103 5.60 -15.35 4.24
N GLY A 104 4.40 -15.93 4.22
CA GLY A 104 4.14 -17.23 3.64
C GLY A 104 3.55 -17.07 2.25
N LEU A 105 4.14 -17.73 1.26
CA LEU A 105 3.69 -17.71 -0.13
C LEU A 105 2.99 -19.02 -0.48
N VAL A 106 1.81 -18.95 -1.08
CA VAL A 106 1.10 -20.10 -1.64
C VAL A 106 0.90 -19.88 -3.13
N VAL A 107 1.66 -20.62 -3.94
CA VAL A 107 1.53 -20.60 -5.39
C VAL A 107 0.44 -21.60 -5.79
N THR A 108 -0.59 -21.12 -6.48
CA THR A 108 -1.72 -21.92 -6.93
C THR A 108 -1.69 -22.11 -8.45
N GLY A 109 -2.23 -23.22 -8.92
CA GLY A 109 -2.34 -23.55 -10.33
C GLY A 109 -1.91 -25.00 -10.55
N SER A 110 -2.79 -25.80 -11.14
CA SER A 110 -2.54 -27.21 -11.38
C SER A 110 -1.31 -27.45 -12.28
N GLU A 111 -1.09 -26.59 -13.27
CA GLU A 111 0.06 -26.63 -14.16
C GLU A 111 1.39 -26.40 -13.45
N VAL A 112 1.43 -25.51 -12.46
CA VAL A 112 2.63 -25.29 -11.63
C VAL A 112 2.82 -26.48 -10.69
N TYR A 113 1.74 -26.91 -10.01
CA TYR A 113 1.77 -27.99 -9.03
C TYR A 113 2.26 -29.33 -9.62
N TYR A 114 1.82 -29.66 -10.84
CA TYR A 114 2.26 -30.87 -11.55
C TYR A 114 3.55 -30.68 -12.36
N GLY A 115 4.24 -29.54 -12.24
CA GLY A 115 5.51 -29.26 -12.89
C GLY A 115 5.42 -29.14 -14.42
N ARG A 116 4.25 -28.78 -14.96
CA ARG A 116 4.06 -28.52 -16.40
C ARG A 116 4.61 -27.16 -16.80
N ILE A 117 4.61 -26.21 -15.86
CA ILE A 117 5.28 -24.92 -15.97
C ILE A 117 6.08 -24.62 -14.70
N GLU A 118 7.08 -23.75 -14.83
CA GLU A 118 7.87 -23.25 -13.72
C GLU A 118 7.18 -22.05 -13.06
N ASP A 119 7.22 -21.98 -11.72
CA ASP A 119 6.75 -20.80 -11.00
C ASP A 119 7.67 -19.59 -11.24
N LYS A 120 7.04 -18.42 -11.43
CA LYS A 120 7.74 -17.13 -11.53
C LYS A 120 7.35 -16.15 -10.43
N PHE A 121 6.36 -16.48 -9.59
CA PHE A 121 5.93 -15.60 -8.50
C PHE A 121 6.94 -15.58 -7.37
N GLU A 122 7.54 -16.71 -7.00
CA GLU A 122 8.43 -16.81 -5.85
C GLU A 122 9.60 -15.82 -5.96
N ALA A 123 10.32 -15.83 -7.09
CA ALA A 123 11.48 -14.97 -7.28
C ALA A 123 11.09 -13.48 -7.22
N VAL A 124 9.98 -13.10 -7.86
CA VAL A 124 9.49 -11.71 -7.89
C VAL A 124 9.07 -11.27 -6.49
N LEU A 125 8.28 -12.07 -5.78
CA LEU A 125 7.75 -11.73 -4.47
C LEU A 125 8.86 -11.71 -3.41
N ARG A 126 9.83 -12.63 -3.46
CA ARG A 126 11.02 -12.56 -2.59
C ARG A 126 11.77 -11.25 -2.78
N GLY A 127 11.96 -10.81 -4.03
CA GLY A 127 12.58 -9.52 -4.33
C GLY A 127 11.81 -8.34 -3.71
N LYS A 128 10.50 -8.27 -3.96
CA LYS A 128 9.64 -7.19 -3.43
C LYS A 128 9.61 -7.16 -1.90
N MET A 129 9.53 -8.32 -1.24
CA MET A 129 9.58 -8.40 0.21
C MET A 129 10.94 -7.93 0.75
N ALA A 130 12.04 -8.35 0.11
CA ALA A 130 13.39 -7.98 0.52
C ALA A 130 13.67 -6.48 0.37
N GLU A 131 13.15 -5.82 -0.66
CA GLU A 131 13.25 -4.36 -0.85
C GLU A 131 12.65 -3.57 0.33
N LEU A 132 11.64 -4.12 0.99
CA LEU A 132 10.99 -3.58 2.18
C LEU A 132 11.53 -4.17 3.49
N GLY A 133 12.65 -4.91 3.44
CA GLY A 133 13.31 -5.49 4.61
C GLY A 133 12.58 -6.67 5.24
N SER A 134 11.64 -7.28 4.52
CA SER A 134 10.87 -8.46 4.92
C SER A 134 11.36 -9.72 4.20
N GLU A 135 10.93 -10.89 4.66
CA GLU A 135 11.40 -12.17 4.12
C GLU A 135 10.24 -13.12 3.80
N VAL A 136 10.45 -14.07 2.88
CA VAL A 136 9.51 -15.17 2.62
C VAL A 136 10.04 -16.43 3.31
N VAL A 137 9.33 -16.91 4.34
CA VAL A 137 9.77 -18.01 5.20
C VAL A 137 9.30 -19.39 4.76
N ARG A 138 8.19 -19.44 4.01
CA ARG A 138 7.66 -20.67 3.43
C ARG A 138 7.06 -20.39 2.07
N VAL A 139 7.27 -21.33 1.15
CA VAL A 139 6.58 -21.40 -0.13
C VAL A 139 5.87 -22.74 -0.21
N GLY A 140 4.56 -22.71 -0.38
CA GLY A 140 3.70 -23.86 -0.60
C GLY A 140 3.16 -23.84 -2.02
N PHE A 141 2.88 -25.02 -2.57
CA PHE A 141 2.26 -25.18 -3.89
C PHE A 141 0.97 -25.94 -3.74
N ALA A 142 -0.09 -25.46 -4.39
CA ALA A 142 -1.39 -26.13 -4.41
C ALA A 142 -1.97 -26.19 -5.82
N PRO A 143 -2.63 -27.30 -6.20
CA PRO A 143 -3.45 -27.32 -7.41
C PRO A 143 -4.69 -26.45 -7.23
N ASP A 144 -5.54 -26.36 -8.26
CA ASP A 144 -6.83 -25.66 -8.22
C ASP A 144 -7.87 -26.42 -7.39
N ASP A 145 -7.54 -26.63 -6.11
CA ASP A 145 -8.37 -27.25 -5.09
C ASP A 145 -8.37 -26.36 -3.84
N ALA A 146 -9.54 -25.83 -3.50
CA ALA A 146 -9.69 -24.91 -2.38
C ALA A 146 -9.25 -25.51 -1.02
N SER A 147 -9.35 -26.83 -0.84
CA SER A 147 -8.94 -27.50 0.40
C SER A 147 -7.42 -27.57 0.50
N ARG A 148 -6.73 -27.87 -0.60
CA ARG A 148 -5.27 -27.87 -0.69
C ARG A 148 -4.69 -26.47 -0.52
N ILE A 149 -5.30 -25.47 -1.14
CA ILE A 149 -4.91 -24.06 -0.95
C ILE A 149 -5.06 -23.67 0.52
N ALA A 150 -6.19 -24.02 1.15
CA ALA A 150 -6.41 -23.73 2.57
C ALA A 150 -5.44 -24.46 3.51
N GLU A 151 -5.00 -25.66 3.14
CA GLU A 151 -3.97 -26.41 3.88
C GLU A 151 -2.61 -25.73 3.79
N GLU A 152 -2.14 -25.35 2.60
CA GLU A 152 -0.85 -24.66 2.45
C GLU A 152 -0.82 -23.30 3.15
N ILE A 153 -1.95 -22.58 3.17
CA ILE A 153 -2.09 -21.35 3.97
C ILE A 153 -1.90 -21.66 5.46
N ARG A 154 -2.53 -22.72 5.98
CA ARG A 154 -2.37 -23.13 7.39
C ARG A 154 -0.93 -23.52 7.70
N LEU A 155 -0.26 -24.27 6.83
CA LEU A 155 1.17 -24.61 6.98
C LEU A 155 2.08 -23.38 6.96
N CYS A 156 1.74 -22.33 6.21
CA CYS A 156 2.44 -21.04 6.27
C CYS A 156 2.26 -20.33 7.61
N LEU A 157 1.04 -20.32 8.15
CA LEU A 157 0.76 -19.76 9.47
C LEU A 157 1.51 -20.53 10.57
N GLU A 158 1.51 -21.86 10.53
CA GLU A 158 2.24 -22.74 11.45
C GLU A 158 3.76 -22.53 11.38
N ALA A 159 4.30 -22.17 10.21
CA ALA A 159 5.69 -21.80 10.02
C ALA A 159 6.03 -20.39 10.57
N GLY A 160 5.06 -19.67 11.16
CA GLY A 160 5.25 -18.36 11.76
C GLY A 160 5.18 -17.20 10.76
N ALA A 161 4.37 -17.32 9.71
CA ALA A 161 4.11 -16.21 8.80
C ALA A 161 3.23 -15.13 9.45
N ASP A 162 3.69 -13.89 9.40
CA ASP A 162 2.97 -12.67 9.80
C ASP A 162 2.17 -12.05 8.63
N LEU A 163 2.32 -12.59 7.42
CA LEU A 163 1.63 -12.18 6.21
C LEU A 163 1.45 -13.41 5.30
N ILE A 164 0.24 -13.61 4.76
CA ILE A 164 -0.01 -14.63 3.75
C ILE A 164 -0.19 -13.99 2.38
N ILE A 165 0.48 -14.54 1.37
CA ILE A 165 0.37 -14.13 -0.02
C ILE A 165 0.01 -15.37 -0.82
N THR A 166 -1.13 -15.37 -1.51
CA THR A 166 -1.45 -16.38 -2.51
C THR A 166 -1.26 -15.79 -3.89
N SER A 167 -0.84 -16.60 -4.86
CA SER A 167 -0.64 -16.16 -6.24
C SER A 167 -1.23 -17.16 -7.23
N GLY A 168 -1.89 -16.66 -8.28
CA GLY A 168 -2.61 -17.49 -9.23
C GLY A 168 -4.07 -17.73 -8.81
N GLY A 169 -4.91 -18.19 -9.75
CA GLY A 169 -6.31 -18.54 -9.49
C GLY A 169 -7.20 -17.40 -8.97
N MET A 170 -6.88 -16.16 -9.33
CA MET A 170 -7.57 -14.94 -8.84
C MET A 170 -8.59 -14.35 -9.83
N SER A 171 -8.70 -14.90 -11.03
CA SER A 171 -9.62 -14.51 -12.08
C SER A 171 -11.08 -14.82 -11.71
N VAL A 172 -11.96 -14.62 -12.70
CA VAL A 172 -13.38 -15.00 -12.65
C VAL A 172 -13.64 -16.38 -13.27
N ASP A 173 -12.59 -17.09 -13.64
CA ASP A 173 -12.70 -18.40 -14.27
C ASP A 173 -13.30 -19.44 -13.29
N PRO A 174 -14.10 -20.41 -13.77
CA PRO A 174 -14.80 -21.35 -12.89
C PRO A 174 -13.88 -22.25 -12.05
N ASP A 175 -12.67 -22.50 -12.54
CA ASP A 175 -11.60 -23.26 -11.90
C ASP A 175 -10.73 -22.41 -10.95
N ASP A 176 -10.89 -21.09 -10.96
CA ASP A 176 -10.16 -20.17 -10.07
C ASP A 176 -10.73 -20.19 -8.64
N VAL A 177 -10.28 -21.19 -7.88
CA VAL A 177 -10.75 -21.47 -6.52
C VAL A 177 -9.89 -20.85 -5.42
N THR A 178 -8.88 -20.03 -5.75
CA THR A 178 -7.97 -19.44 -4.75
C THR A 178 -8.71 -18.57 -3.73
N ARG A 179 -9.67 -17.75 -4.17
CA ARG A 179 -10.51 -16.95 -3.26
C ARG A 179 -11.33 -17.83 -2.31
N THR A 180 -11.81 -18.98 -2.80
CA THR A 180 -12.52 -19.97 -1.98
C THR A 180 -11.56 -20.64 -1.00
N GLY A 181 -10.35 -20.97 -1.41
CA GLY A 181 -9.30 -21.52 -0.55
C GLY A 181 -8.89 -20.57 0.58
N ILE A 182 -8.70 -19.29 0.27
CA ILE A 182 -8.42 -18.23 1.27
C ILE A 182 -9.54 -18.16 2.31
N ARG A 183 -10.80 -18.12 1.88
CA ARG A 183 -11.96 -18.13 2.82
C ARG A 183 -12.01 -19.41 3.64
N LYS A 184 -11.74 -20.55 3.02
CA LYS A 184 -11.72 -21.87 3.68
C LYS A 184 -10.59 -22.00 4.71
N ALA A 185 -9.50 -21.26 4.53
CA ALA A 185 -8.43 -21.13 5.54
C ALA A 185 -8.83 -20.28 6.76
N GLY A 186 -10.05 -19.70 6.77
CA GLY A 186 -10.57 -18.88 7.87
C GLY A 186 -10.45 -17.38 7.64
N ALA A 187 -10.23 -16.93 6.41
CA ALA A 187 -10.12 -15.50 6.13
C ALA A 187 -11.47 -14.77 6.32
N VAL A 188 -11.42 -13.66 7.04
CA VAL A 188 -12.53 -12.74 7.30
C VAL A 188 -12.19 -11.35 6.77
N ASP A 189 -13.19 -10.45 6.79
CA ASP A 189 -13.09 -9.07 6.31
C ASP A 189 -12.53 -8.98 4.88
N THR A 190 -12.88 -9.95 4.04
CA THR A 190 -12.29 -10.04 2.70
C THR A 190 -12.89 -9.01 1.75
N VAL A 191 -12.03 -8.21 1.11
CA VAL A 191 -12.40 -7.33 -0.01
C VAL A 191 -11.72 -7.85 -1.27
N TYR A 192 -12.49 -7.96 -2.34
CA TYR A 192 -11.99 -8.39 -3.65
C TYR A 192 -12.33 -7.33 -4.69
N GLY A 193 -11.35 -7.00 -5.53
CA GLY A 193 -11.49 -5.94 -6.53
C GLY A 193 -10.77 -4.68 -6.09
N THR A 194 -9.97 -4.10 -7.00
CA THR A 194 -9.33 -2.80 -6.76
C THR A 194 -9.44 -1.91 -7.99
N PRO A 195 -9.55 -0.58 -7.81
CA PRO A 195 -9.52 0.37 -8.91
C PRO A 195 -8.06 0.66 -9.36
N VAL A 196 -7.19 -0.36 -9.35
CA VAL A 196 -5.77 -0.24 -9.70
C VAL A 196 -5.46 -1.16 -10.88
N LEU A 197 -4.78 -0.62 -11.89
CA LEU A 197 -4.29 -1.37 -13.03
C LEU A 197 -2.77 -1.20 -13.11
N PRO A 198 -1.99 -2.30 -13.16
CA PRO A 198 -2.40 -3.70 -13.06
C PRO A 198 -2.72 -4.12 -11.61
N GLY A 199 -3.73 -4.98 -11.43
CA GLY A 199 -4.12 -5.47 -10.09
C GLY A 199 -5.61 -5.47 -9.76
N ALA A 200 -6.50 -5.28 -10.75
CA ALA A 200 -7.94 -5.17 -10.51
C ALA A 200 -8.51 -6.39 -9.76
N MET A 201 -7.98 -7.59 -10.01
CA MET A 201 -8.41 -8.86 -9.38
C MET A 201 -7.59 -9.20 -8.13
N PHE A 202 -7.37 -8.21 -7.26
CA PHE A 202 -6.66 -8.38 -6.01
C PHE A 202 -7.61 -8.60 -4.85
N LEU A 203 -7.24 -9.49 -3.93
CA LEU A 203 -7.95 -9.74 -2.69
C LEU A 203 -7.10 -9.31 -1.51
N VAL A 204 -7.74 -8.71 -0.51
CA VAL A 204 -7.22 -8.60 0.86
C VAL A 204 -8.21 -9.27 1.82
N GLY A 205 -7.70 -9.75 2.93
CA GLY A 205 -8.47 -10.16 4.09
C GLY A 205 -7.54 -10.34 5.27
N ARG A 206 -8.00 -11.03 6.31
CA ARG A 206 -7.15 -11.48 7.42
C ARG A 206 -7.58 -12.84 7.94
N ILE A 207 -6.64 -13.62 8.46
CA ILE A 207 -6.87 -14.86 9.19
C ILE A 207 -6.40 -14.61 10.62
N GLY A 208 -7.34 -14.46 11.56
CA GLY A 208 -7.03 -13.85 12.85
C GLY A 208 -6.51 -12.42 12.65
N GLU A 209 -5.30 -12.15 13.14
CA GLU A 209 -4.61 -10.86 12.96
C GLU A 209 -3.65 -10.84 11.76
N VAL A 210 -3.44 -11.98 11.09
CA VAL A 210 -2.50 -12.10 9.97
C VAL A 210 -3.17 -11.65 8.67
N PRO A 211 -2.68 -10.60 7.99
CA PRO A 211 -3.21 -10.20 6.69
C PRO A 211 -3.02 -11.31 5.66
N VAL A 212 -3.98 -11.45 4.75
CA VAL A 212 -3.90 -12.37 3.61
C VAL A 212 -4.18 -11.61 2.32
N PHE A 213 -3.33 -11.80 1.31
CA PHE A 213 -3.52 -11.25 -0.02
C PHE A 213 -3.72 -12.35 -1.06
N GLY A 214 -4.60 -12.10 -2.02
CA GLY A 214 -4.70 -12.85 -3.25
C GLY A 214 -4.22 -12.02 -4.44
N LEU A 215 -3.09 -12.41 -5.04
CA LEU A 215 -2.44 -11.65 -6.10
C LEU A 215 -2.80 -12.22 -7.48
N PRO A 216 -3.28 -11.36 -8.41
CA PRO A 216 -3.48 -11.76 -9.79
C PRO A 216 -2.14 -11.98 -10.52
N ALA A 217 -2.19 -12.72 -11.64
CA ALA A 217 -1.01 -13.08 -12.44
C ALA A 217 -0.17 -11.90 -12.92
N CYS A 218 -0.76 -10.71 -13.04
CA CYS A 218 -0.02 -9.49 -13.37
C CYS A 218 1.08 -9.16 -12.35
N GLY A 219 1.02 -9.70 -11.13
CA GLY A 219 2.06 -9.61 -10.12
C GLY A 219 3.43 -10.14 -10.56
N MET A 220 3.48 -11.01 -11.58
CA MET A 220 4.74 -11.53 -12.15
C MET A 220 5.35 -10.61 -13.21
N PHE A 221 4.50 -9.94 -14.00
CA PHE A 221 4.94 -9.32 -15.26
C PHE A 221 5.19 -7.81 -15.16
N HIS A 222 4.59 -7.17 -14.16
CA HIS A 222 4.67 -5.73 -13.99
C HIS A 222 5.51 -5.35 -12.77
N LYS A 223 6.41 -4.40 -12.97
CA LYS A 223 7.26 -3.87 -11.91
C LYS A 223 6.43 -3.29 -10.75
N ILE A 224 5.43 -2.47 -11.07
CA ILE A 224 4.52 -1.86 -10.11
C ILE A 224 3.11 -2.38 -10.37
N THR A 225 2.48 -2.88 -9.31
CA THR A 225 1.10 -3.37 -9.27
C THR A 225 0.41 -2.85 -8.00
N VAL A 226 -0.86 -3.17 -7.83
CA VAL A 226 -1.58 -2.90 -6.57
C VAL A 226 -0.85 -3.44 -5.33
N PHE A 227 -0.12 -4.54 -5.45
CA PHE A 227 0.64 -5.10 -4.33
C PHE A 227 1.68 -4.10 -3.79
N ASP A 228 2.36 -3.39 -4.68
CA ASP A 228 3.40 -2.41 -4.31
C ASP A 228 2.82 -1.14 -3.67
N LEU A 229 1.53 -0.86 -3.90
CA LEU A 229 0.81 0.25 -3.29
C LEU A 229 0.27 -0.12 -1.91
N ILE A 230 -0.22 -1.36 -1.75
CA ILE A 230 -0.89 -1.82 -0.53
C ILE A 230 0.09 -2.40 0.48
N LEU A 231 1.11 -3.14 0.04
CA LEU A 231 2.05 -3.81 0.96
C LEU A 231 2.72 -2.82 1.92
N PRO A 232 3.34 -1.69 1.48
CA PRO A 232 3.99 -0.76 2.39
C PRO A 232 3.05 -0.20 3.46
N ARG A 233 1.76 -0.03 3.14
CA ARG A 233 0.72 0.44 4.09
C ARG A 233 0.41 -0.61 5.14
N ILE A 234 0.36 -1.89 4.77
CA ILE A 234 0.13 -3.00 5.71
C ILE A 234 1.34 -3.26 6.60
N LEU A 235 2.54 -2.88 6.14
CA LEU A 235 3.76 -2.99 6.93
C LEU A 235 3.94 -1.84 7.93
N THR A 236 3.04 -0.85 8.03
CA THR A 236 3.12 0.15 9.10
C THR A 236 2.39 -0.32 10.36
N ASN A 237 2.71 0.28 11.52
CA ASN A 237 1.95 0.08 12.76
C ASN A 237 0.65 0.91 12.81
N GLU A 238 0.15 1.43 11.68
CA GLU A 238 -1.17 2.07 11.67
C GLU A 238 -2.23 0.99 11.97
N PRO A 239 -3.33 1.32 12.67
CA PRO A 239 -4.45 0.39 12.86
C PRO A 239 -4.94 -0.08 11.49
N SER A 240 -4.47 -1.25 11.07
CA SER A 240 -4.80 -1.86 9.79
C SER A 240 -6.18 -2.47 9.89
N GLY A 241 -7.19 -1.60 10.00
CA GLY A 241 -8.55 -1.99 9.66
C GLY A 241 -8.53 -2.41 8.21
N VAL A 242 -8.62 -3.72 7.95
CA VAL A 242 -8.86 -4.27 6.60
C VAL A 242 -10.08 -3.59 5.95
N SER A 243 -10.98 -3.03 6.78
CA SER A 243 -12.08 -2.12 6.44
C SER A 243 -11.70 -0.85 5.67
N ASN A 244 -10.45 -0.38 5.73
CA ASN A 244 -10.00 0.84 5.05
C ASN A 244 -9.49 0.57 3.61
N LEU A 245 -9.41 -0.69 3.17
CA LEU A 245 -8.90 -1.01 1.82
C LEU A 245 -9.71 -0.36 0.67
N PRO A 246 -11.06 -0.27 0.71
CA PRO A 246 -11.82 0.46 -0.31
C PRO A 246 -11.40 1.94 -0.43
N LEU A 247 -10.97 2.56 0.68
CA LEU A 247 -10.48 3.93 0.73
C LEU A 247 -9.04 4.05 0.18
N TRP A 248 -8.22 3.03 0.39
CA TRP A 248 -6.84 3.03 -0.10
C TRP A 248 -6.77 2.92 -1.63
N GLY A 249 -7.72 2.20 -2.24
CA GLY A 249 -7.87 2.17 -3.71
C GLY A 249 -8.33 3.50 -4.29
N THR A 250 -9.19 4.26 -3.60
CA THR A 250 -9.67 5.57 -4.06
C THR A 250 -8.68 6.70 -3.83
N GLU A 251 -7.76 6.60 -2.88
CA GLU A 251 -6.67 7.58 -2.73
C GLU A 251 -5.64 7.57 -3.88
N VAL A 252 -5.53 6.45 -4.61
CA VAL A 252 -4.73 6.34 -5.85
C VAL A 252 -5.44 7.01 -7.04
N PHE A 253 -6.71 7.42 -6.85
CA PHE A 253 -7.54 8.02 -7.89
C PHE A 253 -7.28 9.54 -8.01
N VAL A 254 -6.29 9.90 -8.83
CA VAL A 254 -6.36 11.14 -9.63
C VAL A 254 -6.10 10.75 -11.08
N ALA A 255 -7.12 10.17 -11.72
CA ALA A 255 -7.16 10.07 -13.17
C ALA A 255 -8.61 10.15 -13.63
N ILE A 256 -8.91 11.23 -14.34
CA ILE A 256 -10.20 11.55 -14.95
C ILE A 256 -10.54 10.45 -15.96
N ALA A 257 -11.55 9.63 -15.66
CA ALA A 257 -12.31 8.92 -16.68
C ALA A 257 -13.70 9.51 -16.73
N ASN A 258 -14.09 9.99 -17.92
CA ASN A 258 -15.43 10.51 -18.17
C ASN A 258 -16.46 9.40 -17.81
N ILE A 259 -17.43 9.69 -16.94
CA ILE A 259 -18.39 8.70 -16.40
C ILE A 259 -19.11 7.92 -17.53
N ALA A 260 -19.26 8.52 -18.71
CA ALA A 260 -19.83 7.89 -19.90
C ALA A 260 -19.03 6.67 -20.41
N SER A 261 -17.70 6.71 -20.37
CA SER A 261 -16.84 5.60 -20.83
C SER A 261 -16.84 4.42 -19.86
N ILE A 262 -17.04 4.66 -18.56
CA ILE A 262 -17.16 3.59 -17.55
C ILE A 262 -18.44 2.79 -17.77
N ARG A 263 -19.55 3.47 -18.11
CA ARG A 263 -20.82 2.79 -18.39
C ARG A 263 -20.74 1.84 -19.58
N SER A 264 -20.04 2.21 -20.67
CA SER A 264 -19.93 1.33 -21.85
C SER A 264 -19.14 0.05 -21.53
N VAL A 265 -18.04 0.18 -20.78
CA VAL A 265 -17.21 -0.97 -20.37
C VAL A 265 -17.97 -1.91 -19.44
N ILE A 266 -18.80 -1.38 -18.53
CA ILE A 266 -19.63 -2.20 -17.63
C ILE A 266 -20.76 -2.88 -18.41
N SER A 267 -21.40 -2.19 -19.35
CA SER A 267 -22.51 -2.75 -20.14
C SER A 267 -22.06 -3.79 -21.17
N GLU A 268 -20.87 -3.63 -21.77
CA GLU A 268 -20.34 -4.60 -22.75
C GLU A 268 -19.92 -5.92 -22.10
N ASN A 269 -19.47 -5.88 -20.84
CA ASN A 269 -19.03 -7.07 -20.11
C ASN A 269 -20.14 -7.71 -19.25
N ASN A 270 -21.36 -7.16 -19.26
CA ASN A 270 -22.49 -7.68 -18.48
C ASN A 270 -23.78 -7.58 -19.32
N PRO A 271 -24.03 -8.53 -20.24
CA PRO A 271 -25.13 -8.46 -21.21
C PRO A 271 -26.50 -8.82 -20.60
N LYS A 272 -26.71 -8.61 -19.30
CA LYS A 272 -27.98 -8.88 -18.60
C LYS A 272 -28.75 -7.62 -18.30
#